data_AF-X7YL72-F1
#
_entry.id   AF-X7YL72-F1
#
_cell.length_a   1.000
_cell.length_b   1.000
_cell.length_c   1.000
_cell.angle_alpha   90.00
_cell.angle_beta   90.00
_cell.angle_gamma   90.00
#
_symmetry.space_group_name_H-M   'P 1'
#
loop_
_entity.id
_entity.type
_entity.pdbx_description
1 polymer ?
#
loop_
_entity_poly.entity_id
_entity_poly.type
_entity_poly.pdbx_seq_one_letter_code
_entity_poly.pdbx_strand_id
1 'polypeptide(L)'
;MNGADVMLRDADGQEMPVRADQLAAVEAVVCAQRLAAHRVHRSSSDRARRGGTRWQDLLDIDDLTALHPPTRWVELNHCERLRVPLGTTLDGRLVELDIKEAAENGMGPHGLCIGATGSGKSELLRTVALGMMTRHPPDMLNLVLIDFKGGATFLGLERAPHVAAVITNLSDEAPLVARMGDALAGEMNRRQQLLRTAGNLVSVDAYTRARRDGADLPALPALFIIVDEFSELLSQHPDFADTFLAIGRLGRSLGMHLLLASQRLDDGRLRGLESHLSYRVCLKTLSANESRIVLGGPDAFELPNTPGAGFLQTANGESVRFQTAFVSGPCPTRLSRADPGDEQAGPVVRQFTATPMAPVAVTRIERSTETCGLTVLQAVVDELSKYGPAARQIWLPPLAAAPPLDNVLRDAGLTVGERVSSDLTVPIGIVDRPYEQRRTPLSVDLRAAAGNVAVVGAPQSGKSTTLRTLVMALAATHDPRRVQFYCLDFGGGALAFLHSLPTWEP
;
A
#
# COMPACT_ATOMS: atom_id res chain seq x y z
N MET A 1 -13.02 -55.24 7.59
CA MET A 1 -13.31 -55.69 8.96
C MET A 1 -14.82 -55.57 9.16
N ASN A 2 -15.48 -56.64 9.60
CA ASN A 2 -16.94 -56.70 9.74
C ASN A 2 -17.40 -55.90 10.96
N GLY A 3 -17.92 -54.69 10.75
CA GLY A 3 -18.78 -53.94 11.68
C GLY A 3 -18.40 -54.00 13.17
N ALA A 4 -17.11 -53.88 13.49
CA ALA A 4 -16.63 -53.94 14.87
C ALA A 4 -17.12 -52.72 15.65
N ASP A 5 -17.53 -52.92 16.90
CA ASP A 5 -17.84 -51.85 17.83
C ASP A 5 -16.53 -51.12 18.18
N VAL A 6 -16.46 -49.83 17.85
CA VAL A 6 -15.31 -48.96 18.09
C VAL A 6 -15.67 -47.99 19.20
N MET A 7 -14.80 -47.85 20.21
CA MET A 7 -14.97 -46.80 21.21
C MET A 7 -14.45 -45.48 20.66
N LEU A 8 -15.35 -44.53 20.43
CA LEU A 8 -15.02 -43.15 20.07
C LEU A 8 -14.89 -42.33 21.35
N ARG A 9 -13.78 -41.60 21.49
CA ARG A 9 -13.58 -40.67 22.60
C ARG A 9 -13.72 -39.25 22.07
N ASP A 10 -14.65 -38.49 22.62
CA ASP A 10 -14.86 -37.10 22.22
C ASP A 10 -13.80 -36.15 22.83
N ALA A 11 -13.88 -34.87 22.45
CA ALA A 11 -12.95 -33.84 22.92
C ALA A 11 -13.06 -33.54 24.43
N ASP A 12 -14.19 -33.90 25.05
CA ASP A 12 -14.45 -33.76 26.49
C ASP A 12 -14.06 -35.02 27.27
N GLY A 13 -13.53 -36.03 26.57
CA GLY A 13 -13.01 -37.27 27.14
C GLY A 13 -14.07 -38.34 27.39
N GLN A 14 -15.32 -38.14 26.96
CA GLN A 14 -16.37 -39.15 27.04
C GLN A 14 -16.14 -40.23 25.99
N GLU A 15 -16.21 -41.49 26.43
CA GLU A 15 -16.07 -42.64 25.56
C GLU A 15 -17.46 -43.19 25.23
N MET A 16 -17.78 -43.26 23.93
CA MET A 16 -19.05 -43.75 23.40
C MET A 16 -18.81 -44.94 22.46
N PRO A 17 -19.55 -46.06 22.63
CA PRO A 17 -19.49 -47.17 21.70
C PRO A 17 -20.19 -46.77 20.40
N VAL A 18 -19.48 -46.88 19.29
CA VAL A 18 -19.98 -46.55 17.95
C VAL A 18 -19.72 -47.71 17.02
N ARG A 19 -20.73 -48.06 16.23
CA ARG A 19 -20.61 -49.09 15.22
C ARG A 19 -20.13 -48.45 13.92
N ALA A 20 -19.01 -48.93 13.40
CA ALA A 20 -18.49 -48.42 12.13
C ALA A 20 -19.37 -48.88 10.96
N ASP A 21 -19.97 -47.92 10.25
CA ASP A 21 -20.66 -48.17 8.99
C ASP A 21 -19.66 -48.58 7.88
N GLN A 22 -20.16 -49.28 6.86
CA GLN A 22 -19.37 -49.65 5.69
C GLN A 22 -19.74 -48.77 4.50
N LEU A 23 -18.72 -48.27 3.81
CA LEU A 23 -18.86 -47.52 2.56
C LEU A 23 -18.04 -48.22 1.46
N ALA A 24 -18.60 -48.30 0.26
CA ALA A 24 -17.81 -48.71 -0.90
C ALA A 24 -16.71 -47.67 -1.19
N ALA A 25 -15.61 -48.07 -1.83
CA ALA A 25 -14.46 -47.19 -2.07
C ALA A 25 -14.85 -45.88 -2.80
N VAL A 26 -15.78 -45.96 -3.75
CA VAL A 26 -16.29 -44.78 -4.47
C VAL A 26 -17.09 -43.86 -3.55
N GLU A 27 -17.92 -44.42 -2.67
CA GLU A 27 -18.72 -43.65 -1.70
C GLU A 27 -17.83 -42.99 -0.65
N ALA A 28 -16.79 -43.68 -0.20
CA ALA A 28 -15.79 -43.13 0.72
C ALA A 28 -15.03 -41.94 0.11
N VAL A 29 -14.66 -42.01 -1.18
CA VAL A 29 -14.05 -40.88 -1.89
C VAL A 29 -15.00 -39.69 -2.00
N VAL A 30 -16.27 -39.93 -2.36
CA VAL A 30 -17.29 -38.87 -2.43
C VAL A 30 -17.52 -38.24 -1.05
N CYS A 31 -17.56 -39.06 0.01
CA CYS A 31 -17.72 -38.57 1.38
C CYS A 31 -16.51 -37.75 1.83
N ALA A 32 -15.28 -38.19 1.50
CA ALA A 32 -14.05 -37.44 1.78
C ALA A 32 -14.01 -36.10 1.03
N GLN A 33 -14.42 -36.07 -0.25
CA GLN A 33 -14.52 -34.83 -1.03
C GLN A 33 -15.55 -33.85 -0.44
N ARG A 34 -16.70 -34.36 0.02
CA ARG A 34 -17.72 -33.54 0.70
C ARG A 34 -17.22 -33.00 2.05
N LEU A 35 -16.50 -33.82 2.82
CA LEU A 35 -15.92 -33.42 4.10
C LEU A 35 -14.74 -32.45 3.93
N ALA A 36 -13.98 -32.53 2.83
CA ALA A 36 -12.85 -31.63 2.55
C ALA A 36 -13.28 -30.16 2.42
N ALA A 37 -14.53 -29.89 2.04
CA ALA A 37 -15.10 -28.54 2.02
C ALA A 37 -15.35 -27.98 3.44
N HIS A 38 -15.36 -28.83 4.46
CA HIS A 38 -15.58 -28.45 5.84
C HIS A 38 -14.25 -28.49 6.60
N ARG A 39 -13.73 -27.32 6.99
CA ARG A 39 -12.61 -27.25 7.94
C ARG A 39 -13.12 -27.50 9.34
N VAL A 40 -12.36 -28.26 10.14
CA VAL A 40 -12.59 -28.35 11.59
C VAL A 40 -12.52 -26.93 12.15
N HIS A 41 -13.64 -26.45 12.70
CA HIS A 41 -13.70 -25.21 13.44
C HIS A 41 -12.80 -25.38 14.66
N ARG A 42 -11.53 -24.99 14.55
CA ARG A 42 -10.60 -24.96 15.67
C ARG A 42 -11.21 -24.03 16.71
N SER A 43 -11.64 -24.59 17.83
CA SER A 43 -12.25 -23.84 18.91
C SER A 43 -11.35 -22.68 19.31
N SER A 44 -11.96 -21.52 19.57
CA SER A 44 -11.32 -20.31 20.07
C SER A 44 -10.39 -20.55 21.28
N SER A 45 -10.64 -21.63 22.03
CA SER A 45 -9.83 -22.06 23.19
C SER A 45 -8.39 -22.45 22.85
N ASP A 46 -8.10 -22.95 21.64
CA ASP A 46 -6.72 -23.34 21.26
C ASP A 46 -5.90 -22.15 20.74
N ARG A 47 -6.57 -21.09 20.26
CA ARG A 47 -5.94 -19.79 19.92
C ARG A 47 -5.59 -18.98 21.18
N ALA A 48 -6.45 -19.03 22.21
CA ALA A 48 -6.23 -18.32 23.48
C ALA A 48 -5.05 -18.87 24.32
N ARG A 49 -4.63 -20.13 24.10
CA ARG A 49 -3.52 -20.78 24.83
C ARG A 49 -2.12 -20.38 24.34
N ARG A 50 -2.01 -19.71 23.19
CA ARG A 50 -0.73 -19.19 22.69
C ARG A 50 -0.60 -17.74 23.11
N GLY A 51 0.21 -17.47 24.14
CA GLY A 51 0.51 -16.12 24.60
C GLY A 51 0.97 -15.23 23.43
N GLY A 52 0.31 -14.09 23.27
CA GLY A 52 0.55 -13.09 22.22
C GLY A 52 -0.11 -13.42 20.89
N THR A 53 -1.01 -12.55 20.42
CA THR A 53 -1.60 -12.64 19.07
C THR A 53 -0.58 -12.21 18.03
N ARG A 54 0.18 -13.18 17.53
CA ARG A 54 1.12 -12.94 16.43
C ARG A 54 0.32 -12.53 15.19
N TRP A 55 0.86 -11.60 14.43
CA TRP A 55 0.22 -11.13 13.20
C TRP A 55 -0.11 -12.28 12.22
N GLN A 56 0.81 -13.23 12.07
CA GLN A 56 0.63 -14.42 11.21
C GLN A 56 -0.56 -15.30 11.64
N ASP A 57 -0.85 -15.39 12.94
CA ASP A 57 -1.97 -16.20 13.46
C ASP A 57 -3.32 -15.57 13.07
N LEU A 58 -3.37 -14.24 12.92
CA LEU A 58 -4.58 -13.53 12.47
C LEU A 58 -4.90 -13.81 11.00
N LEU A 59 -3.88 -14.09 10.20
CA LEU A 59 -4.01 -14.39 8.77
C LEU A 59 -4.01 -15.89 8.48
N ASP A 60 -4.03 -16.76 9.51
CA ASP A 60 -3.93 -18.21 9.34
C ASP A 60 -2.66 -18.61 8.57
N ILE A 61 -1.52 -17.97 8.88
CA ILE A 61 -0.20 -18.26 8.30
C ILE A 61 0.62 -19.07 9.32
N ASP A 62 0.80 -20.35 9.05
CA ASP A 62 1.58 -21.25 9.92
C ASP A 62 3.09 -20.99 9.85
N ASP A 63 3.59 -20.63 8.68
CA ASP A 63 5.01 -20.40 8.39
C ASP A 63 5.17 -19.24 7.40
N LEU A 64 5.89 -18.20 7.84
CA LEU A 64 6.18 -17.02 7.02
C LEU A 64 7.20 -17.33 5.91
N THR A 65 8.07 -18.32 6.09
CA THR A 65 9.05 -18.72 5.08
C THR A 65 8.42 -19.46 3.91
N ALA A 66 7.25 -20.07 4.13
CA ALA A 66 6.44 -20.73 3.11
C ALA A 66 5.29 -19.84 2.61
N LEU A 67 5.28 -18.55 2.93
CA LEU A 67 4.25 -17.63 2.48
C LEU A 67 4.28 -17.53 0.95
N HIS A 68 3.19 -17.91 0.30
CA HIS A 68 3.01 -17.74 -1.14
C HIS A 68 1.77 -16.87 -1.41
N PRO A 69 1.92 -15.54 -1.54
CA PRO A 69 0.82 -14.60 -1.71
C PRO A 69 -0.15 -14.94 -2.86
N PRO A 70 0.31 -15.37 -4.06
CA PRO A 70 -0.62 -15.67 -5.15
C PRO A 70 -1.67 -16.74 -4.84
N THR A 71 -1.33 -17.75 -4.03
CA THR A 71 -2.30 -18.78 -3.63
C THR A 71 -3.45 -18.18 -2.84
N ARG A 72 -3.15 -17.22 -1.97
CA ARG A 72 -4.16 -16.51 -1.17
C ARG A 72 -5.00 -15.55 -2.01
N TRP A 73 -4.40 -14.93 -3.02
CA TRP A 73 -5.12 -14.01 -3.90
C TRP A 73 -6.16 -14.72 -4.78
N VAL A 74 -5.92 -15.97 -5.14
CA VAL A 74 -6.88 -16.78 -5.91
C VAL A 74 -8.11 -17.17 -5.07
N GLU A 75 -7.92 -17.37 -3.76
CA GLU A 75 -8.98 -17.81 -2.84
C GLU A 75 -9.88 -16.67 -2.32
N LEU A 76 -9.60 -15.42 -2.70
CA LEU A 76 -10.32 -14.24 -2.21
C LEU A 76 -11.80 -14.23 -2.62
N ASN A 77 -12.68 -14.35 -1.63
CA ASN A 77 -14.11 -14.19 -1.83
C ASN A 77 -14.53 -12.71 -1.81
N HIS A 78 -15.71 -12.41 -2.37
CA HIS A 78 -16.26 -11.04 -2.38
C HIS A 78 -16.39 -10.44 -0.96
N CYS A 79 -16.78 -11.24 0.04
CA CYS A 79 -16.88 -10.79 1.43
C CYS A 79 -15.53 -10.44 2.07
N GLU A 80 -14.43 -11.04 1.58
CA GLU A 80 -13.07 -10.85 2.11
C GLU A 80 -12.34 -9.68 1.45
N ARG A 81 -12.88 -9.18 0.34
CA ARG A 81 -12.37 -8.01 -0.38
C ARG A 81 -12.30 -6.79 0.54
N LEU A 82 -11.19 -6.07 0.45
CA LEU A 82 -10.89 -4.85 1.20
C LEU A 82 -11.08 -5.01 2.72
N ARG A 83 -10.83 -6.21 3.23
CA ARG A 83 -10.97 -6.54 4.65
C ARG A 83 -9.68 -7.10 5.22
N VAL A 84 -9.24 -6.59 6.37
CA VAL A 84 -7.97 -6.96 7.01
C VAL A 84 -8.14 -7.19 8.51
N PRO A 85 -7.54 -8.23 9.10
CA PRO A 85 -7.51 -8.37 10.54
C PRO A 85 -6.60 -7.33 11.18
N LEU A 86 -7.10 -6.69 12.24
CA LEU A 86 -6.34 -5.75 13.06
C LEU A 86 -5.71 -6.44 14.27
N GLY A 87 -6.48 -7.33 14.90
CA GLY A 87 -6.17 -7.81 16.24
C GLY A 87 -7.26 -8.71 16.81
N THR A 88 -7.29 -8.81 18.13
CA THR A 88 -8.31 -9.61 18.83
C THR A 88 -8.98 -8.83 19.96
N THR A 89 -10.22 -9.19 20.26
CA THR A 89 -10.89 -8.76 21.50
C THR A 89 -10.24 -9.42 22.72
N LEU A 90 -10.63 -8.97 23.92
CA LEU A 90 -10.21 -9.58 25.19
C LEU A 90 -10.61 -11.06 25.29
N ASP A 91 -11.71 -11.45 24.64
CA ASP A 91 -12.20 -12.83 24.57
C ASP A 91 -11.54 -13.65 23.45
N GLY A 92 -10.54 -13.09 22.75
CA GLY A 92 -9.80 -13.75 21.67
C GLY A 92 -10.55 -13.81 20.33
N ARG A 93 -11.64 -13.07 20.14
CA ARG A 93 -12.34 -12.98 18.85
C ARG A 93 -11.56 -12.08 17.89
N LEU A 94 -11.53 -12.45 16.61
CA LEU A 94 -10.86 -11.65 15.58
C LEU A 94 -11.59 -10.31 15.37
N VAL A 95 -10.84 -9.22 15.33
CA VAL A 95 -11.33 -7.89 14.95
C VAL A 95 -10.75 -7.55 13.58
N GLU A 96 -11.62 -7.29 12.62
CA GLU A 96 -11.26 -6.96 11.25
C GLU A 96 -11.73 -5.56 10.89
N LEU A 97 -10.94 -4.86 10.09
CA LEU A 97 -11.31 -3.63 9.43
C LEU A 97 -11.81 -3.95 8.03
N ASP A 98 -13.03 -3.51 7.72
CA ASP A 98 -13.63 -3.67 6.40
C ASP A 98 -13.91 -2.29 5.80
N ILE A 99 -13.08 -1.87 4.83
CA ILE A 99 -13.18 -0.54 4.21
C ILE A 99 -14.14 -0.52 3.01
N LYS A 100 -14.89 -1.59 2.76
CA LYS A 100 -15.95 -1.58 1.74
C LYS A 100 -17.05 -0.60 2.14
N GLU A 101 -17.85 -0.20 1.15
CA GLU A 101 -19.02 0.64 1.43
C GLU A 101 -20.09 -0.12 2.21
N ALA A 102 -20.95 0.64 2.93
CA ALA A 102 -22.04 0.07 3.70
C ALA A 102 -23.02 -0.77 2.86
N ALA A 103 -23.17 -0.44 1.57
CA ALA A 103 -24.00 -1.21 0.64
C ALA A 103 -23.46 -2.63 0.37
N GLU A 104 -22.17 -2.88 0.64
CA GLU A 104 -21.54 -4.20 0.60
C GLU A 104 -21.30 -4.79 2.00
N ASN A 105 -22.03 -4.31 3.01
CA ASN A 105 -21.87 -4.69 4.43
C ASN A 105 -20.48 -4.34 5.01
N GLY A 106 -19.77 -3.38 4.42
CA GLY A 106 -18.52 -2.85 4.98
C GLY A 106 -18.75 -1.76 6.03
N MET A 107 -17.66 -1.31 6.66
CA MET A 107 -17.69 -0.25 7.67
C MET A 107 -17.70 1.16 7.05
N GLY A 108 -17.56 1.26 5.73
CA GLY A 108 -17.50 2.49 4.96
C GLY A 108 -16.11 2.79 4.39
N PRO A 109 -16.02 3.61 3.33
CA PRO A 109 -14.80 3.79 2.54
C PRO A 109 -13.73 4.65 3.21
N HIS A 110 -14.11 5.47 4.20
CA HIS A 110 -13.19 6.38 4.85
C HIS A 110 -13.30 6.24 6.37
N GLY A 111 -12.18 6.42 7.06
CA GLY A 111 -12.15 6.37 8.51
C GLY A 111 -11.01 7.15 9.13
N LEU A 112 -11.06 7.20 10.45
CA LEU A 112 -10.20 8.00 11.31
C LEU A 112 -9.44 7.10 12.28
N CYS A 113 -8.16 7.40 12.54
CA CYS A 113 -7.33 6.71 13.50
C CYS A 113 -6.65 7.71 14.45
N ILE A 114 -7.13 7.82 15.69
CA ILE A 114 -6.53 8.70 16.71
C ILE A 114 -5.80 7.88 17.75
N GLY A 115 -4.60 8.31 18.14
CA GLY A 115 -3.84 7.66 19.20
C GLY A 115 -2.60 8.43 19.58
N ALA A 116 -2.42 8.69 20.87
CA ALA A 116 -1.30 9.44 21.42
C ALA A 116 0.06 8.79 21.09
N THR A 117 1.15 9.54 21.26
CA THR A 117 2.51 9.00 21.16
C THR A 117 2.68 7.81 22.12
N GLY A 118 3.22 6.70 21.62
CA GLY A 118 3.38 5.45 22.39
C GLY A 118 2.13 4.57 22.44
N SER A 119 0.96 5.01 21.94
CA SER A 119 -0.26 4.19 21.89
C SER A 119 -0.20 3.04 20.88
N GLY A 120 0.76 3.04 19.96
CA GLY A 120 0.88 2.04 18.90
C GLY A 120 0.30 2.44 17.54
N LYS A 121 -0.09 3.71 17.33
CA LYS A 121 -0.68 4.22 16.06
C LYS A 121 0.14 3.83 14.81
N SER A 122 1.41 4.19 14.76
CA SER A 122 2.26 3.88 13.59
C SER A 122 2.35 2.38 13.31
N GLU A 123 2.34 1.56 14.36
CA GLU A 123 2.39 0.11 14.24
C GLU A 123 1.06 -0.50 13.77
N LEU A 124 -0.07 0.07 14.20
CA LEU A 124 -1.38 -0.25 13.65
C LEU A 124 -1.45 0.08 12.16
N LEU A 125 -0.95 1.25 11.73
CA LEU A 125 -0.95 1.64 10.31
C LEU A 125 -0.10 0.68 9.46
N ARG A 126 1.07 0.26 9.96
CA ARG A 126 1.88 -0.80 9.33
C ARG A 126 1.14 -2.13 9.25
N THR A 127 0.48 -2.53 10.34
CA THR A 127 -0.30 -3.78 10.42
C THR A 127 -1.43 -3.79 9.41
N VAL A 128 -2.16 -2.67 9.28
CA VAL A 128 -3.21 -2.48 8.29
C VAL A 128 -2.64 -2.55 6.87
N ALA A 129 -1.58 -1.79 6.56
CA ALA A 129 -0.99 -1.77 5.23
C ALA A 129 -0.46 -3.16 4.83
N LEU A 130 0.31 -3.81 5.70
CA LEU A 130 0.87 -5.14 5.44
C LEU A 130 -0.22 -6.19 5.28
N GLY A 131 -1.22 -6.21 6.16
CA GLY A 131 -2.32 -7.15 6.09
C GLY A 131 -3.16 -6.97 4.82
N MET A 132 -3.39 -5.73 4.41
CA MET A 132 -4.06 -5.40 3.16
C MET A 132 -3.29 -5.93 1.94
N MET A 133 -1.98 -5.67 1.84
CA MET A 133 -1.15 -6.15 0.72
C MET A 133 -0.98 -7.67 0.71
N THR A 134 -0.94 -8.30 1.89
CA THR A 134 -0.83 -9.76 2.00
C THR A 134 -2.11 -10.44 1.56
N ARG A 135 -3.28 -9.86 1.88
CA ARG A 135 -4.57 -10.42 1.51
C ARG A 135 -4.98 -10.16 0.07
N HIS A 136 -4.58 -9.05 -0.55
CA HIS A 136 -5.13 -8.62 -1.84
C HIS A 136 -4.03 -8.55 -2.91
N PRO A 137 -4.30 -8.90 -4.18
CA PRO A 137 -3.33 -8.73 -5.26
C PRO A 137 -3.18 -7.24 -5.66
N PRO A 138 -2.03 -6.83 -6.22
CA PRO A 138 -1.77 -5.44 -6.61
C PRO A 138 -2.64 -4.95 -7.79
N ASP A 139 -3.25 -5.86 -8.55
CA ASP A 139 -4.24 -5.50 -9.58
C ASP A 139 -5.65 -5.23 -9.00
N MET A 140 -5.85 -5.49 -7.70
CA MET A 140 -7.08 -5.19 -6.95
C MET A 140 -6.90 -4.04 -5.95
N LEU A 141 -5.72 -3.89 -5.33
CA LEU A 141 -5.47 -2.88 -4.31
C LEU A 141 -4.10 -2.22 -4.47
N ASN A 142 -4.10 -0.89 -4.52
CA ASN A 142 -2.90 -0.06 -4.42
C ASN A 142 -2.95 0.85 -3.19
N LEU A 143 -1.77 1.21 -2.67
CA LEU A 143 -1.63 2.05 -1.47
C LEU A 143 -0.90 3.35 -1.80
N VAL A 144 -1.35 4.44 -1.17
CA VAL A 144 -0.62 5.71 -1.08
C VAL A 144 -0.39 6.00 0.39
N LEU A 145 0.88 6.10 0.78
CA LEU A 145 1.30 6.21 2.16
C LEU A 145 1.91 7.59 2.38
N ILE A 146 1.30 8.40 3.23
CA ILE A 146 1.69 9.79 3.48
C ILE A 146 2.06 9.94 4.95
N ASP A 147 3.25 10.45 5.24
CA ASP A 147 3.74 10.77 6.59
C ASP A 147 4.17 12.24 6.64
N PHE A 148 3.38 13.09 7.31
CA PHE A 148 3.60 14.53 7.26
C PHE A 148 4.87 14.98 8.00
N LYS A 149 5.17 14.41 9.18
CA LYS A 149 6.26 14.85 10.07
C LYS A 149 7.61 14.15 9.80
N GLY A 150 7.71 13.34 8.74
CA GLY A 150 8.96 12.63 8.45
C GLY A 150 9.19 11.40 9.33
N GLY A 151 8.11 10.78 9.82
CA GLY A 151 8.22 9.53 10.55
C GLY A 151 8.75 8.37 9.70
N ALA A 152 9.17 7.31 10.40
CA ALA A 152 9.54 6.05 9.78
C ALA A 152 8.33 5.09 9.68
N THR A 153 7.10 5.61 9.73
CA THR A 153 5.88 4.77 9.79
C THR A 153 5.82 3.80 8.60
N PHE A 154 6.12 4.27 7.39
CA PHE A 154 5.98 3.46 6.17
C PHE A 154 7.29 3.02 5.54
N LEU A 155 8.42 3.19 6.24
CA LEU A 155 9.74 2.85 5.73
C LEU A 155 9.83 1.36 5.36
N GLY A 156 10.33 1.07 4.16
CA GLY A 156 10.51 -0.27 3.61
C GLY A 156 9.31 -0.80 2.83
N LEU A 157 8.13 -0.17 2.95
CA LEU A 157 6.93 -0.60 2.23
C LEU A 157 6.97 -0.24 0.74
N GLU A 158 7.77 0.75 0.34
CA GLU A 158 7.94 1.21 -1.06
C GLU A 158 8.39 0.10 -2.02
N ARG A 159 8.92 -1.01 -1.50
CA ARG A 159 9.36 -2.19 -2.27
C ARG A 159 8.20 -3.12 -2.66
N ALA A 160 7.03 -2.98 -2.03
CA ALA A 160 5.87 -3.80 -2.34
C ALA A 160 5.20 -3.32 -3.64
N PRO A 161 4.75 -4.24 -4.52
CA PRO A 161 4.18 -3.91 -5.83
C PRO A 161 2.86 -3.13 -5.71
N HIS A 162 2.18 -3.19 -4.55
CA HIS A 162 0.95 -2.45 -4.28
C HIS A 162 1.17 -0.96 -4.02
N VAL A 163 2.38 -0.56 -3.61
CA VAL A 163 2.62 0.81 -3.15
C VAL A 163 2.86 1.74 -4.34
N ALA A 164 1.88 2.59 -4.61
CA ALA A 164 1.90 3.57 -5.69
C ALA A 164 2.72 4.83 -5.33
N ALA A 165 2.83 5.13 -4.04
CA ALA A 165 3.56 6.28 -3.52
C ALA A 165 3.86 6.12 -2.02
N VAL A 166 5.07 6.50 -1.61
CA VAL A 166 5.41 6.84 -0.22
C VAL A 166 5.88 8.29 -0.21
N ILE A 167 5.18 9.13 0.55
CA ILE A 167 5.46 10.56 0.66
C ILE A 167 5.75 10.85 2.13
N THR A 168 6.96 11.29 2.44
CA THR A 168 7.40 11.56 3.81
C THR A 168 8.05 12.93 3.90
N ASN A 169 8.21 13.42 5.12
CA ASN A 169 8.94 14.65 5.45
C ASN A 169 8.39 15.91 4.74
N LEU A 170 7.06 16.02 4.71
CA LEU A 170 6.38 17.14 4.04
C LEU A 170 6.39 18.44 4.85
N SER A 171 6.62 18.37 6.17
CA SER A 171 6.54 19.54 7.07
C SER A 171 7.49 20.67 6.69
N ASP A 172 8.64 20.34 6.12
CA ASP A 172 9.67 21.33 5.78
C ASP A 172 9.60 21.77 4.31
N GLU A 173 8.71 21.15 3.51
CA GLU A 173 8.66 21.29 2.06
C GLU A 173 7.25 21.63 1.57
N ALA A 174 6.77 22.85 1.89
CA ALA A 174 5.47 23.37 1.43
C ALA A 174 5.17 23.14 -0.07
N PRO A 175 6.14 23.28 -1.01
CA PRO A 175 5.90 22.97 -2.42
C PRO A 175 5.51 21.50 -2.68
N LEU A 176 6.02 20.55 -1.88
CA LEU A 176 5.65 19.14 -2.02
C LEU A 176 4.21 18.86 -1.58
N VAL A 177 3.67 19.61 -0.62
CA VAL A 177 2.26 19.47 -0.21
C VAL A 177 1.32 19.92 -1.32
N ALA A 178 1.61 21.06 -1.96
CA ALA A 178 0.85 21.51 -3.13
C ALA A 178 0.94 20.50 -4.28
N ARG A 179 2.15 20.01 -4.58
CA ARG A 179 2.38 18.96 -5.59
C ARG A 179 1.61 17.68 -5.28
N MET A 180 1.49 17.29 -4.00
CA MET A 180 0.72 16.12 -3.56
C MET A 180 -0.78 16.33 -3.80
N GLY A 181 -1.29 17.52 -3.53
CA GLY A 181 -2.67 17.90 -3.84
C GLY A 181 -2.96 17.74 -5.32
N ASP A 182 -2.09 18.27 -6.18
CA ASP A 182 -2.20 18.13 -7.64
C ASP A 182 -2.17 16.65 -8.09
N ALA A 183 -1.27 15.83 -7.53
CA ALA A 183 -1.14 14.42 -7.89
C ALA A 183 -2.40 13.61 -7.53
N LEU A 184 -2.98 13.86 -6.34
CA LEU A 184 -4.23 13.22 -5.92
C LEU A 184 -5.44 13.72 -6.73
N ALA A 185 -5.50 15.02 -7.04
CA ALA A 185 -6.53 15.59 -7.90
C ALA A 185 -6.46 15.01 -9.32
N GLY A 186 -5.25 14.85 -9.85
CA GLY A 186 -4.96 14.16 -11.10
C GLY A 186 -5.44 12.72 -11.11
N GLU A 187 -5.21 11.98 -10.02
CA GLU A 187 -5.69 10.60 -9.89
C GLU A 187 -7.22 10.52 -9.86
N MET A 188 -7.89 11.42 -9.15
CA MET A 188 -9.36 11.50 -9.16
C MET A 188 -9.88 11.74 -10.58
N ASN A 189 -9.31 12.72 -11.29
CA ASN A 189 -9.72 13.06 -12.66
C ASN A 189 -9.50 11.88 -13.62
N ARG A 190 -8.34 11.22 -13.53
CA ARG A 190 -8.01 10.05 -14.34
C ARG A 190 -9.00 8.91 -14.12
N ARG A 191 -9.33 8.60 -12.86
CA ARG A 191 -10.31 7.56 -12.52
C ARG A 191 -11.69 7.89 -13.07
N GLN A 192 -12.14 9.14 -12.93
CA GLN A 192 -13.39 9.60 -13.54
C GLN A 192 -13.40 9.41 -15.06
N GLN A 193 -12.29 9.75 -15.73
CA GLN A 193 -12.19 9.62 -17.17
C GLN A 193 -12.18 8.15 -17.63
N LEU A 194 -11.53 7.25 -16.89
CA LEU A 194 -11.60 5.81 -17.17
C LEU A 194 -13.04 5.28 -17.06
N LEU A 195 -13.77 5.66 -16.01
CA LEU A 195 -15.16 5.26 -15.84
C LEU A 195 -16.06 5.79 -16.98
N ARG A 196 -15.82 7.04 -17.41
CA ARG A 196 -16.52 7.64 -18.56
C ARG A 196 -16.24 6.90 -19.86
N THR A 197 -14.97 6.64 -20.17
CA THR A 197 -14.56 5.97 -21.41
C THR A 197 -14.98 4.50 -21.44
N ALA A 198 -15.11 3.83 -20.29
CA ALA A 198 -15.56 2.44 -20.18
C ALA A 198 -17.08 2.25 -20.34
N GLY A 199 -17.79 3.20 -20.95
CA GLY A 199 -19.24 3.15 -21.13
C GLY A 199 -20.04 3.92 -20.08
N ASN A 200 -19.47 5.01 -19.55
CA ASN A 200 -20.10 5.86 -18.53
C ASN A 200 -20.50 5.11 -17.27
N LEU A 201 -19.59 4.25 -16.79
CA LEU A 201 -19.79 3.48 -15.57
C LEU A 201 -19.84 4.39 -14.35
N VAL A 202 -20.69 4.04 -13.39
CA VAL A 202 -20.99 4.89 -12.22
C VAL A 202 -20.01 4.69 -11.06
N SER A 203 -19.26 3.58 -11.06
CA SER A 203 -18.28 3.27 -10.00
C SER A 203 -17.18 2.30 -10.44
N VAL A 204 -16.10 2.23 -9.66
CA VAL A 204 -15.03 1.22 -9.82
C VAL A 204 -15.55 -0.20 -9.59
N ASP A 205 -16.55 -0.42 -8.75
CA ASP A 205 -17.15 -1.75 -8.61
C ASP A 205 -17.91 -2.14 -9.87
N ALA A 206 -18.62 -1.21 -10.52
CA ALA A 206 -19.24 -1.47 -11.82
C ALA A 206 -18.19 -1.74 -12.91
N TYR A 207 -17.07 -1.01 -12.89
CA TYR A 207 -15.92 -1.25 -13.77
C TYR A 207 -15.31 -2.64 -13.55
N THR A 208 -15.13 -3.04 -12.30
CA THR A 208 -14.57 -4.35 -11.94
C THR A 208 -15.51 -5.48 -12.35
N ARG A 209 -16.83 -5.30 -12.19
CA ARG A 209 -17.84 -6.25 -12.69
C ARG A 209 -17.80 -6.37 -14.22
N ALA A 210 -17.84 -5.25 -14.95
CA ALA A 210 -17.76 -5.26 -16.41
C ALA A 210 -16.51 -5.98 -16.93
N ARG A 211 -15.35 -5.76 -16.29
CA ARG A 211 -14.11 -6.48 -16.60
C ARG A 211 -14.23 -7.99 -16.33
N ARG A 212 -14.83 -8.39 -15.20
CA ARG A 212 -15.08 -9.81 -14.88
C ARG A 212 -16.04 -10.47 -15.88
N ASP A 213 -16.99 -9.71 -16.40
CA ASP A 213 -17.95 -10.15 -17.41
C ASP A 213 -17.34 -10.22 -18.84
N GLY A 214 -16.03 -9.96 -18.97
CA GLY A 214 -15.27 -10.13 -20.21
C GLY A 214 -15.01 -8.86 -21.02
N ALA A 215 -15.35 -7.68 -20.49
CA ALA A 215 -14.97 -6.43 -21.15
C ALA A 215 -13.44 -6.24 -21.15
N ASP A 216 -12.89 -5.86 -22.31
CA ASP A 216 -11.46 -5.56 -22.47
C ASP A 216 -11.11 -4.21 -21.81
N LEU A 217 -10.98 -4.25 -20.48
CA LEU A 217 -10.71 -3.09 -19.64
C LEU A 217 -9.43 -3.36 -18.82
N PRO A 218 -8.48 -2.39 -18.75
CA PRO A 218 -7.31 -2.52 -17.90
C PRO A 218 -7.72 -2.62 -16.43
N ALA A 219 -6.90 -3.25 -15.59
CA ALA A 219 -7.18 -3.31 -14.15
C ALA A 219 -7.24 -1.90 -13.54
N LEU A 220 -8.23 -1.66 -12.68
CA LEU A 220 -8.39 -0.41 -11.93
C LEU A 220 -8.47 -0.73 -10.43
N PRO A 221 -7.31 -0.90 -9.76
CA PRO A 221 -7.26 -1.22 -8.34
C PRO A 221 -7.97 -0.16 -7.48
N ALA A 222 -8.59 -0.60 -6.39
CA ALA A 222 -8.95 0.31 -5.30
C ALA A 222 -7.68 1.00 -4.78
N LEU A 223 -7.80 2.29 -4.42
CA LEU A 223 -6.69 3.08 -3.90
C LEU A 223 -6.93 3.35 -2.43
N PHE A 224 -6.08 2.81 -1.56
CA PHE A 224 -6.14 3.07 -0.14
C PHE A 224 -5.09 4.10 0.27
N ILE A 225 -5.56 5.28 0.65
CA ILE A 225 -4.72 6.42 1.03
C ILE A 225 -4.66 6.47 2.55
N ILE A 226 -3.46 6.24 3.10
CA ILE A 226 -3.20 6.31 4.54
C ILE A 226 -2.39 7.58 4.80
N VAL A 227 -2.94 8.48 5.60
CA VAL A 227 -2.31 9.76 5.94
C VAL A 227 -1.99 9.78 7.42
N ASP A 228 -0.70 9.74 7.76
CA ASP A 228 -0.22 9.94 9.11
C ASP A 228 0.03 11.43 9.41
N GLU A 229 -0.35 11.84 10.62
CA GLU A 229 -0.37 13.21 11.09
C GLU A 229 -1.16 14.20 10.22
N PHE A 230 -2.38 13.82 9.80
CA PHE A 230 -3.24 14.69 8.97
C PHE A 230 -3.63 16.00 9.67
N SER A 231 -3.77 16.01 11.00
CA SER A 231 -4.16 17.21 11.76
C SER A 231 -3.10 18.31 11.64
N GLU A 232 -1.83 17.92 11.65
CA GLU A 232 -0.68 18.81 11.48
C GLU A 232 -0.58 19.31 10.05
N LEU A 233 -0.83 18.43 9.08
CA LEU A 233 -0.94 18.79 7.67
C LEU A 233 -1.98 19.91 7.48
N LEU A 234 -3.19 19.75 8.01
CA LEU A 234 -4.24 20.77 7.90
C LEU A 234 -3.98 22.02 8.76
N SER A 235 -3.10 21.92 9.75
CA SER A 235 -2.68 23.08 10.55
C SER A 235 -1.74 24.00 9.76
N GLN A 236 -0.82 23.40 8.99
CA GLN A 236 0.14 24.14 8.17
C GLN A 236 -0.41 24.48 6.78
N HIS A 237 -1.27 23.62 6.23
CA HIS A 237 -1.87 23.75 4.89
C HIS A 237 -3.40 23.55 4.94
N PRO A 238 -4.16 24.54 5.44
CA PRO A 238 -5.62 24.43 5.57
C PRO A 238 -6.36 24.13 4.26
N ASP A 239 -5.88 24.70 3.15
CA ASP A 239 -6.47 24.52 1.81
C ASP A 239 -6.47 23.05 1.35
N PHE A 240 -5.60 22.21 1.93
CA PHE A 240 -5.57 20.78 1.62
C PHE A 240 -6.84 20.04 2.09
N ALA A 241 -7.61 20.62 3.02
CA ALA A 241 -8.89 20.07 3.45
C ALA A 241 -9.84 19.83 2.27
N ASP A 242 -9.81 20.69 1.25
CA ASP A 242 -10.64 20.55 0.04
C ASP A 242 -10.34 19.27 -0.73
N THR A 243 -9.08 18.81 -0.72
CA THR A 243 -8.69 17.53 -1.34
C THR A 243 -9.31 16.36 -0.57
N PHE A 244 -9.26 16.39 0.76
CA PHE A 244 -9.92 15.35 1.58
C PHE A 244 -11.45 15.37 1.44
N LEU A 245 -12.07 16.55 1.36
CA LEU A 245 -13.51 16.69 1.13
C LEU A 245 -13.90 16.16 -0.26
N ALA A 246 -13.11 16.46 -1.29
CA ALA A 246 -13.33 15.93 -2.63
C ALA A 246 -13.25 14.39 -2.65
N ILE A 247 -12.26 13.81 -1.97
CA ILE A 247 -12.13 12.35 -1.81
C ILE A 247 -13.30 11.80 -0.98
N GLY A 248 -13.71 12.44 0.11
CA GLY A 248 -14.87 12.00 0.91
C GLY A 248 -16.18 11.96 0.11
N ARG A 249 -16.36 12.89 -0.82
CA ARG A 249 -17.56 12.98 -1.67
C ARG A 249 -17.53 12.01 -2.86
N LEU A 250 -16.40 11.89 -3.55
CA LEU A 250 -16.29 11.15 -4.81
C LEU A 250 -15.61 9.79 -4.66
N GLY A 251 -14.83 9.61 -3.60
CA GLY A 251 -13.93 8.48 -3.39
C GLY A 251 -14.64 7.13 -3.42
N ARG A 252 -15.85 7.04 -2.84
CA ARG A 252 -16.70 5.84 -2.92
C ARG A 252 -16.86 5.35 -4.36
N SER A 253 -17.28 6.24 -5.28
CA SER A 253 -17.46 5.88 -6.69
C SER A 253 -16.13 5.60 -7.41
N LEU A 254 -15.07 6.31 -7.02
CA LEU A 254 -13.75 6.18 -7.64
C LEU A 254 -12.90 5.05 -7.03
N GLY A 255 -13.43 4.27 -6.10
CA GLY A 255 -12.68 3.25 -5.37
C GLY A 255 -11.47 3.82 -4.64
N MET A 256 -11.57 5.05 -4.13
CA MET A 256 -10.55 5.72 -3.32
C MET A 256 -11.00 5.72 -1.86
N HIS A 257 -10.23 5.09 -1.00
CA HIS A 257 -10.48 4.92 0.42
C HIS A 257 -9.48 5.74 1.22
N LEU A 258 -9.91 6.30 2.34
CA LEU A 258 -9.08 7.24 3.12
C LEU A 258 -9.01 6.82 4.58
N LEU A 259 -7.79 6.65 5.10
CA LEU A 259 -7.53 6.49 6.52
C LEU A 259 -6.71 7.67 7.02
N LEU A 260 -7.36 8.58 7.74
CA LEU A 260 -6.73 9.74 8.35
C LEU A 260 -6.26 9.39 9.75
N ALA A 261 -4.98 9.58 10.05
CA ALA A 261 -4.40 9.26 11.34
C ALA A 261 -3.70 10.47 11.96
N SER A 262 -3.81 10.64 13.28
CA SER A 262 -3.04 11.68 13.99
C SER A 262 -2.85 11.34 15.47
N GLN A 263 -1.79 11.90 16.04
CA GLN A 263 -1.51 11.79 17.48
C GLN A 263 -2.53 12.52 18.34
N ARG A 264 -3.06 13.64 17.84
CA ARG A 264 -3.94 14.54 18.56
C ARG A 264 -5.04 15.04 17.63
N LEU A 265 -6.18 15.37 18.21
CA LEU A 265 -7.29 15.92 17.47
C LEU A 265 -7.89 17.09 18.24
N ASP A 266 -7.77 18.28 17.65
CA ASP A 266 -8.40 19.49 18.18
C ASP A 266 -9.81 19.65 17.59
N ASP A 267 -10.65 20.38 18.32
CA ASP A 267 -12.01 20.67 17.90
C ASP A 267 -12.04 21.46 16.57
N GLY A 268 -12.98 21.15 15.70
CA GLY A 268 -13.13 21.76 14.38
C GLY A 268 -12.17 21.27 13.28
N ARG A 269 -11.15 20.46 13.59
CA ARG A 269 -10.23 19.89 12.56
C ARG A 269 -10.91 18.92 11.61
N LEU A 270 -11.99 18.28 12.04
CA LEU A 270 -12.78 17.38 11.21
C LEU A 270 -13.94 18.07 10.48
N ARG A 271 -14.08 19.41 10.58
CA ARG A 271 -15.25 20.12 10.06
C ARG A 271 -15.48 19.80 8.59
N GLY A 272 -16.67 19.26 8.28
CA GLY A 272 -17.06 18.79 6.95
C GLY A 272 -16.61 17.35 6.62
N LEU A 273 -15.48 16.89 7.15
CA LEU A 273 -14.98 15.53 6.96
C LEU A 273 -15.73 14.49 7.80
N GLU A 274 -16.25 14.84 8.97
CA GLU A 274 -16.93 13.92 9.90
C GLU A 274 -18.03 13.08 9.24
N SER A 275 -18.81 13.69 8.35
CA SER A 275 -19.91 13.02 7.65
C SER A 275 -19.45 11.95 6.66
N HIS A 276 -18.17 11.98 6.26
CA HIS A 276 -17.58 11.01 5.33
C HIS A 276 -16.79 9.91 6.07
N LEU A 277 -16.36 10.15 7.32
CA LEU A 277 -15.57 9.22 8.13
C LEU A 277 -16.49 8.23 8.84
N SER A 278 -16.63 7.03 8.24
CA SER A 278 -17.62 6.02 8.64
C SER A 278 -17.16 5.17 9.82
N TYR A 279 -15.88 4.79 9.85
CA TYR A 279 -15.30 4.02 10.95
C TYR A 279 -14.23 4.82 11.70
N ARG A 280 -14.07 4.53 12.98
CA ARG A 280 -13.14 5.22 13.87
C ARG A 280 -12.34 4.20 14.67
N VAL A 281 -11.02 4.24 14.53
CA VAL A 281 -10.09 3.53 15.38
C VAL A 281 -9.53 4.52 16.40
N CYS A 282 -9.73 4.24 17.68
CA CYS A 282 -9.25 5.10 18.75
C CYS A 282 -8.37 4.29 19.70
N LEU A 283 -7.07 4.53 19.62
CA LEU A 283 -6.10 4.01 20.58
C LEU A 283 -6.07 4.94 21.81
N LYS A 284 -5.20 4.63 22.77
CA LYS A 284 -5.00 5.47 23.96
C LYS A 284 -4.85 6.96 23.59
N THR A 285 -5.75 7.80 24.09
CA THR A 285 -5.70 9.27 23.93
C THR A 285 -5.01 9.95 25.12
N LEU A 286 -4.62 11.23 24.93
CA LEU A 286 -4.02 12.05 26.00
C LEU A 286 -5.08 12.65 26.92
N SER A 287 -6.29 12.87 26.41
CA SER A 287 -7.40 13.41 27.20
C SER A 287 -8.72 12.68 26.93
N ALA A 288 -9.64 12.77 27.91
CA ALA A 288 -11.01 12.32 27.75
C ALA A 288 -11.78 13.12 26.69
N ASN A 289 -11.39 14.38 26.43
CA ASN A 289 -12.04 15.21 25.42
C ASN A 289 -11.77 14.70 24.00
N GLU A 290 -10.52 14.35 23.69
CA GLU A 290 -10.14 13.73 22.41
C GLU A 290 -10.93 12.43 22.16
N SER A 291 -11.06 11.59 23.19
CA SER A 291 -11.87 10.37 23.12
C SER A 291 -13.35 10.67 22.83
N ARG A 292 -13.92 11.71 23.44
CA ARG A 292 -15.33 12.10 23.19
C ARG A 292 -15.55 12.63 21.77
N ILE A 293 -14.63 13.41 21.23
CA ILE A 293 -14.72 13.90 19.84
C ILE A 293 -14.75 12.73 18.85
N VAL A 294 -13.97 11.68 19.13
CA VAL A 294 -13.86 10.52 18.23
C VAL A 294 -14.98 9.51 18.49
N LEU A 295 -15.11 8.98 19.71
CA LEU A 295 -15.99 7.86 20.03
C LEU A 295 -17.35 8.27 20.61
N GLY A 296 -17.50 9.52 21.05
CA GLY A 296 -18.66 9.99 21.84
C GLY A 296 -18.56 9.72 23.35
N GLY A 297 -17.51 9.04 23.83
CA GLY A 297 -17.29 8.71 25.24
C GLY A 297 -15.81 8.84 25.68
N PRO A 298 -15.50 8.77 26.98
CA PRO A 298 -14.13 8.90 27.50
C PRO A 298 -13.29 7.60 27.41
N ASP A 299 -13.87 6.49 26.94
CA ASP A 299 -13.33 5.13 27.07
C ASP A 299 -11.89 4.96 26.55
N ALA A 300 -11.52 5.63 25.46
CA ALA A 300 -10.16 5.53 24.91
C ALA A 300 -9.10 6.19 25.80
N PHE A 301 -9.49 7.16 26.63
CA PHE A 301 -8.60 7.74 27.64
C PHE A 301 -8.33 6.76 28.80
N GLU A 302 -9.28 5.87 29.10
CA GLU A 302 -9.16 4.90 30.20
C GLU A 302 -8.44 3.60 29.79
N LEU A 303 -8.05 3.47 28.52
CA LEU A 303 -7.26 2.35 28.03
C LEU A 303 -5.94 2.21 28.81
N PRO A 304 -5.40 0.99 28.93
CA PRO A 304 -4.09 0.78 29.52
C PRO A 304 -3.01 1.46 28.68
N ASN A 305 -1.87 1.79 29.31
CA ASN A 305 -0.70 2.35 28.62
C ASN A 305 0.05 1.32 27.75
N THR A 306 -0.43 0.08 27.69
CA THR A 306 0.10 -0.95 26.80
C THR A 306 -0.18 -0.56 25.34
N PRO A 307 0.86 -0.42 24.50
CA PRO A 307 0.67 -0.08 23.10
C PRO A 307 -0.23 -1.08 22.39
N GLY A 308 -1.09 -0.57 21.53
CA GLY A 308 -1.96 -1.36 20.66
C GLY A 308 -3.33 -1.70 21.23
N ALA A 309 -3.63 -1.32 22.47
CA ALA A 309 -4.98 -1.35 22.99
C ALA A 309 -5.82 -0.22 22.35
N GLY A 310 -7.01 -0.55 21.86
CA GLY A 310 -7.87 0.40 21.18
C GLY A 310 -9.33 0.00 21.10
N PHE A 311 -10.14 0.93 20.59
CA PHE A 311 -11.53 0.72 20.21
C PHE A 311 -11.68 0.88 18.70
N LEU A 312 -12.46 0.00 18.08
CA LEU A 312 -12.97 0.17 16.72
C LEU A 312 -14.47 0.45 16.82
N GLN A 313 -14.88 1.63 16.39
CA GLN A 313 -16.28 2.03 16.31
C GLN A 313 -16.69 2.12 14.85
N THR A 314 -17.82 1.48 14.49
CA THR A 314 -18.37 1.56 13.12
C THR A 314 -19.51 2.58 13.05
N ALA A 315 -20.03 2.85 11.86
CA ALA A 315 -21.06 3.87 11.63
C ALA A 315 -22.37 3.63 12.41
N ASN A 316 -22.64 2.39 12.83
CA ASN A 316 -23.81 2.03 13.64
C ASN A 316 -23.66 2.37 15.14
N GLY A 317 -22.49 2.87 15.55
CA GLY A 317 -22.17 3.21 16.95
C GLY A 317 -21.66 2.03 17.79
N GLU A 318 -21.64 0.81 17.24
CA GLU A 318 -21.04 -0.35 17.91
C GLU A 318 -19.54 -0.15 18.06
N SER A 319 -19.06 -0.23 19.30
CA SER A 319 -17.66 -0.07 19.67
C SER A 319 -17.10 -1.38 20.20
N VAL A 320 -16.00 -1.84 19.62
CA VAL A 320 -15.33 -3.09 19.99
C VAL A 320 -13.94 -2.78 20.51
N ARG A 321 -13.67 -3.17 21.75
CA ARG A 321 -12.33 -3.10 22.34
C ARG A 321 -11.45 -4.24 21.80
N PHE A 322 -10.24 -3.90 21.37
CA PHE A 322 -9.30 -4.85 20.81
C PHE A 322 -7.85 -4.54 21.17
N GLN A 323 -6.98 -5.52 20.93
CA GLN A 323 -5.53 -5.41 20.97
C GLN A 323 -4.98 -5.69 19.57
N THR A 324 -4.28 -4.73 18.96
CA THR A 324 -3.68 -4.92 17.62
C THR A 324 -2.54 -5.92 17.63
N ALA A 325 -2.35 -6.60 16.49
CA ALA A 325 -1.13 -7.33 16.20
C ALA A 325 0.08 -6.39 15.98
N PHE A 326 1.25 -7.02 15.93
CA PHE A 326 2.56 -6.40 15.81
C PHE A 326 3.34 -7.02 14.65
N VAL A 327 3.89 -6.19 13.74
CA VAL A 327 4.62 -6.61 12.53
C VAL A 327 6.08 -6.19 12.53
N SER A 328 6.47 -5.27 13.40
CA SER A 328 7.87 -4.84 13.58
C SER A 328 8.69 -5.79 14.46
N GLY A 329 8.09 -6.90 14.91
CA GLY A 329 8.77 -7.93 15.70
C GLY A 329 9.66 -8.83 14.85
N PRO A 330 10.60 -9.57 15.48
CA PRO A 330 11.47 -10.50 14.77
C PRO A 330 10.64 -11.54 14.04
N CYS A 331 11.03 -11.87 12.81
CA CYS A 331 10.38 -12.92 12.05
C CYS A 331 10.78 -14.30 12.64
N PRO A 332 9.82 -15.10 13.14
CA PRO A 332 10.11 -16.43 13.62
C PRO A 332 10.39 -17.36 12.42
N THR A 333 11.62 -17.84 12.30
CA THR A 333 11.98 -18.87 11.31
C THR A 333 11.68 -20.24 11.88
N ARG A 334 11.02 -21.11 11.11
CA ARG A 334 11.15 -22.56 11.34
C ARG A 334 12.31 -23.05 10.49
N LEU A 335 13.51 -23.13 11.08
CA LEU A 335 14.52 -24.01 10.52
C LEU A 335 14.15 -25.44 10.92
N SER A 336 13.59 -26.21 9.98
CA SER A 336 13.76 -27.66 10.03
C SER A 336 15.23 -27.95 9.74
N ARG A 337 16.12 -27.77 10.73
CA ARG A 337 17.41 -28.44 10.73
C ARG A 337 17.11 -29.91 10.98
N ALA A 338 16.93 -30.67 9.91
CA ALA A 338 17.30 -32.07 9.96
C ALA A 338 18.81 -32.08 10.20
N ASP A 339 19.27 -32.67 11.30
CA ASP A 339 20.67 -33.06 11.37
C ASP A 339 20.97 -33.97 10.17
N PRO A 340 22.18 -33.93 9.57
CA PRO A 340 22.53 -34.74 8.39
C PRO A 340 22.54 -36.26 8.62
N GLY A 341 21.95 -36.75 9.71
CA GLY A 341 21.80 -38.17 10.05
C GLY A 341 20.35 -38.64 10.25
N ASP A 342 19.34 -37.75 10.21
CA ASP A 342 17.92 -38.12 10.37
C ASP A 342 17.18 -37.95 9.03
N GLU A 343 17.50 -38.83 8.09
CA GLU A 343 16.65 -39.04 6.91
C GLU A 343 15.33 -39.68 7.35
N GLN A 344 14.22 -39.00 7.05
CA GLN A 344 12.82 -39.41 7.23
C GLN A 344 12.18 -39.30 8.63
N ALA A 345 11.60 -38.12 8.90
CA ALA A 345 10.35 -38.06 9.66
C ALA A 345 9.47 -36.87 9.22
N GLY A 346 9.14 -36.78 7.92
CA GLY A 346 7.92 -36.08 7.51
C GLY A 346 6.69 -36.80 8.08
N PRO A 347 5.50 -36.16 8.16
CA PRO A 347 4.28 -36.84 8.57
C PRO A 347 4.04 -38.04 7.63
N VAL A 348 4.25 -39.26 8.15
CA VAL A 348 4.03 -40.49 7.41
C VAL A 348 2.53 -40.69 7.34
N VAL A 349 1.96 -40.55 6.14
CA VAL A 349 0.58 -40.95 5.88
C VAL A 349 0.50 -42.46 6.10
N ARG A 350 -0.19 -42.88 7.16
CA ARG A 350 -0.47 -44.28 7.43
C ARG A 350 -1.90 -44.58 7.06
N GLN A 351 -2.13 -45.78 6.55
CA GLN A 351 -3.46 -46.26 6.28
C GLN A 351 -4.23 -46.34 7.61
N PHE A 352 -5.37 -45.63 7.70
CA PHE A 352 -6.23 -45.70 8.86
C PHE A 352 -6.86 -47.10 8.90
N THR A 353 -6.56 -47.85 9.96
CA THR A 353 -7.12 -49.19 10.19
C THR A 353 -7.83 -49.19 11.55
N ALA A 354 -8.85 -50.04 11.73
CA ALA A 354 -9.53 -50.18 13.02
C ALA A 354 -8.71 -50.95 14.07
N THR A 355 -7.45 -51.27 13.78
CA THR A 355 -6.54 -51.95 14.70
C THR A 355 -5.96 -50.93 15.69
N PRO A 356 -5.98 -51.19 17.01
CA PRO A 356 -5.38 -50.30 18.00
C PRO A 356 -3.90 -50.09 17.68
N MET A 357 -3.54 -48.85 17.34
CA MET A 357 -2.13 -48.49 17.17
C MET A 357 -1.55 -48.15 18.54
N ALA A 358 -0.30 -48.57 18.78
CA ALA A 358 0.45 -48.10 19.93
C ALA A 358 0.41 -46.56 19.97
N PRO A 359 0.28 -45.94 21.16
CA PRO A 359 0.22 -44.50 21.28
C PRO A 359 1.41 -43.91 20.54
N VAL A 360 1.14 -43.07 19.53
CA VAL A 360 2.18 -42.34 18.84
C VAL A 360 2.82 -41.48 19.92
N ALA A 361 4.06 -41.81 20.28
CA ALA A 361 4.88 -40.92 21.08
C ALA A 361 5.02 -39.65 20.25
N VAL A 362 4.19 -38.65 20.55
CA VAL A 362 4.36 -37.32 20.02
C VAL A 362 5.62 -36.82 20.71
N THR A 363 6.78 -37.11 20.11
CA THR A 363 8.01 -36.46 20.48
C THR A 363 7.73 -34.99 20.25
N ARG A 364 7.49 -34.27 21.34
CA ARG A 364 7.30 -32.83 21.32
C ARG A 364 8.66 -32.29 20.92
N ILE A 365 8.89 -32.15 19.62
CA ILE A 365 10.07 -31.49 19.10
C ILE A 365 10.06 -30.13 19.78
N GLU A 366 11.02 -29.90 20.68
CA GLU A 366 11.28 -28.58 21.24
C GLU A 366 11.70 -27.72 20.04
N ARG A 367 10.73 -26.97 19.51
CA ARG A 367 10.96 -26.12 18.35
C ARG A 367 11.83 -24.96 18.80
N SER A 368 13.14 -25.06 18.57
CA SER A 368 14.01 -23.90 18.59
C SER A 368 13.64 -23.01 17.41
N THR A 369 12.90 -21.93 17.69
CA THR A 369 12.71 -20.86 16.71
C THR A 369 13.98 -20.04 16.69
N GLU A 370 14.84 -20.25 15.69
CA GLU A 370 15.88 -19.28 15.38
C GLU A 370 15.23 -18.05 14.76
N THR A 371 15.53 -16.87 15.31
CA THR A 371 15.06 -15.60 14.77
C THR A 371 15.84 -15.27 13.51
N CYS A 372 15.13 -15.07 12.40
CA CYS A 372 15.70 -14.39 11.25
C CYS A 372 16.06 -12.97 11.68
N GLY A 373 17.19 -12.41 11.23
CA GLY A 373 17.57 -11.02 11.52
C GLY A 373 16.59 -9.97 10.95
N LEU A 374 15.56 -10.40 10.23
CA LEU A 374 14.50 -9.57 9.64
C LEU A 374 13.28 -9.47 10.56
N THR A 375 12.55 -8.37 10.45
CA THR A 375 11.21 -8.25 11.04
C THR A 375 10.16 -9.00 10.20
N VAL A 376 8.99 -9.28 10.76
CA VAL A 376 7.85 -9.85 10.01
C VAL A 376 7.50 -8.96 8.82
N LEU A 377 7.46 -7.63 9.02
CA LEU A 377 7.23 -6.64 7.97
C LEU A 377 8.23 -6.82 6.81
N GLN A 378 9.52 -6.86 7.11
CA GLN A 378 10.58 -7.00 6.10
C GLN A 378 10.45 -8.31 5.33
N ALA A 379 10.31 -9.44 6.04
CA ALA A 379 10.20 -10.76 5.42
C ALA A 379 8.99 -10.86 4.48
N VAL A 380 7.84 -10.33 4.89
CA VAL A 380 6.61 -10.34 4.08
C VAL A 380 6.73 -9.40 2.88
N VAL A 381 7.29 -8.20 3.05
CA VAL A 381 7.49 -7.26 1.93
C VAL A 381 8.50 -7.81 0.93
N ASP A 382 9.58 -8.43 1.39
CA ASP A 382 10.57 -9.10 0.53
C ASP A 382 9.90 -10.18 -0.33
N GLU A 383 9.00 -10.96 0.26
CA GLU A 383 8.23 -11.97 -0.48
C GLU A 383 7.23 -11.34 -1.46
N LEU A 384 6.46 -10.34 -1.03
CA LEU A 384 5.50 -9.64 -1.88
C LEU A 384 6.17 -8.96 -3.09
N SER A 385 7.40 -8.46 -2.94
CA SER A 385 8.15 -7.78 -4.01
C SER A 385 8.41 -8.65 -5.25
N LYS A 386 8.21 -9.97 -5.14
CA LYS A 386 8.43 -10.95 -6.22
C LYS A 386 7.21 -11.13 -7.14
N TYR A 387 6.03 -10.62 -6.79
CA TYR A 387 4.77 -10.96 -7.47
C TYR A 387 4.02 -9.76 -8.03
N GLY A 388 3.25 -10.01 -9.09
CA GLY A 388 2.24 -9.09 -9.63
C GLY A 388 2.79 -7.90 -10.42
N PRO A 389 1.92 -7.16 -11.14
CA PRO A 389 2.31 -5.93 -11.79
C PRO A 389 2.59 -4.85 -10.74
N ALA A 390 3.64 -4.05 -10.97
CA ALA A 390 3.91 -2.87 -10.15
C ALA A 390 2.76 -1.86 -10.26
N ALA A 391 2.40 -1.26 -9.13
CA ALA A 391 1.41 -0.20 -9.06
C ALA A 391 1.80 0.96 -9.97
N ARG A 392 0.80 1.58 -10.59
CA ARG A 392 0.98 2.84 -11.31
C ARG A 392 1.48 3.89 -10.33
N GLN A 393 2.60 4.53 -10.66
CA GLN A 393 3.15 5.61 -9.85
C GLN A 393 2.24 6.85 -9.91
N ILE A 394 1.64 7.18 -8.78
CA ILE A 394 0.86 8.42 -8.60
C ILE A 394 1.80 9.56 -8.22
N TRP A 395 2.85 9.25 -7.48
CA TRP A 395 3.88 10.18 -7.06
C TRP A 395 5.20 9.82 -7.72
N LEU A 396 5.63 10.65 -8.66
CA LEU A 396 7.00 10.59 -9.15
C LEU A 396 7.92 11.26 -8.14
N PRO A 397 9.19 10.87 -8.01
CA PRO A 397 10.14 11.60 -7.19
C PRO A 397 10.08 13.11 -7.51
N PRO A 398 10.25 14.03 -6.56
CA PRO A 398 10.37 15.45 -6.87
C PRO A 398 11.56 15.72 -7.81
N LEU A 399 11.53 16.83 -8.56
CA LEU A 399 12.69 17.23 -9.33
C LEU A 399 13.83 17.59 -8.38
N ALA A 400 14.96 16.92 -8.54
CA ALA A 400 16.18 17.16 -7.78
C ALA A 400 17.21 17.90 -8.65
N ALA A 401 18.50 17.55 -8.55
CA ALA A 401 19.54 18.10 -9.40
C ALA A 401 19.18 17.97 -10.89
N ALA A 402 19.50 19.02 -11.66
CA ALA A 402 19.21 19.06 -13.09
C ALA A 402 19.93 17.90 -13.79
N PRO A 403 19.23 17.13 -14.66
CA PRO A 403 19.87 16.08 -15.44
C PRO A 403 20.85 16.69 -16.45
N PRO A 404 21.87 15.93 -16.87
CA PRO A 404 22.76 16.36 -17.94
C PRO A 404 22.00 16.45 -19.27
N LEU A 405 22.44 17.34 -20.16
CA LEU A 405 21.74 17.67 -21.41
C LEU A 405 21.61 16.48 -22.36
N ASP A 406 22.59 15.59 -22.39
CA ASP A 406 22.57 14.37 -23.21
C ASP A 406 21.41 13.42 -22.82
N ASN A 407 21.10 13.30 -21.53
CA ASN A 407 19.93 12.56 -21.06
C ASN A 407 18.64 13.22 -21.54
N VAL A 408 18.54 14.56 -21.44
CA VAL A 408 17.35 15.31 -21.89
C VAL A 408 17.12 15.16 -23.40
N LEU A 409 18.19 15.19 -24.20
CA LEU A 409 18.12 14.98 -25.65
C LEU A 409 17.70 13.54 -25.98
N ARG A 410 18.32 12.55 -25.30
CA ARG A 410 18.01 11.13 -25.49
C ARG A 410 16.56 10.80 -25.14
N ASP A 411 16.07 11.32 -24.03
CA ASP A 411 14.68 11.12 -23.58
C ASP A 411 13.66 11.73 -24.55
N ALA A 412 14.07 12.77 -25.30
CA ALA A 412 13.29 13.35 -26.38
C ALA A 412 13.45 12.61 -27.73
N GLY A 413 14.19 11.49 -27.77
CA GLY A 413 14.43 10.71 -28.98
C GLY A 413 15.47 11.32 -29.92
N LEU A 414 16.30 12.25 -29.45
CA LEU A 414 17.34 12.91 -30.24
C LEU A 414 18.71 12.31 -29.91
N THR A 415 19.37 11.69 -30.91
CA THR A 415 20.74 11.21 -30.76
C THR A 415 21.73 12.35 -31.02
N VAL A 416 22.66 12.58 -30.09
CA VAL A 416 23.75 13.55 -30.29
C VAL A 416 24.57 13.14 -31.51
N GLY A 417 24.61 14.00 -32.54
CA GLY A 417 25.34 13.76 -33.79
C GLY A 417 24.49 13.24 -34.96
N GLU A 418 23.31 12.66 -34.71
CA GLU A 418 22.31 12.46 -35.76
C GLU A 418 21.59 13.80 -36.00
N ARG A 419 22.13 14.60 -36.94
CA ARG A 419 21.60 15.92 -37.34
C ARG A 419 20.26 15.76 -38.09
N VAL A 420 19.19 15.42 -37.38
CA VAL A 420 17.93 14.96 -37.98
C VAL A 420 16.85 16.05 -37.97
N SER A 421 16.93 17.09 -37.12
CA SER A 421 15.81 18.03 -36.99
C SER A 421 15.83 19.12 -38.09
N SER A 422 14.81 19.15 -38.94
CA SER A 422 14.44 20.32 -39.77
C SER A 422 13.81 21.44 -38.94
N ASP A 423 13.47 21.12 -37.70
CA ASP A 423 12.57 21.84 -36.85
C ASP A 423 13.39 22.49 -35.73
N LEU A 424 13.39 23.83 -35.65
CA LEU A 424 14.11 24.66 -34.66
C LEU A 424 13.53 24.53 -33.23
N THR A 425 13.12 23.33 -32.85
CA THR A 425 12.58 22.99 -31.55
C THR A 425 13.58 22.11 -30.82
N VAL A 426 14.01 22.53 -29.62
CA VAL A 426 15.01 21.81 -28.84
C VAL A 426 14.60 21.63 -27.38
N PRO A 427 14.81 20.44 -26.77
CA PRO A 427 14.57 20.24 -25.35
C PRO A 427 15.76 20.75 -24.53
N ILE A 428 15.46 21.51 -23.48
CA ILE A 428 16.48 22.14 -22.61
C ILE A 428 16.34 21.75 -21.13
N GLY A 429 15.33 20.97 -20.77
CA GLY A 429 15.07 20.55 -19.40
C GLY A 429 13.87 19.63 -19.26
N ILE A 430 13.34 19.51 -18.05
CA ILE A 430 12.19 18.67 -17.72
C ILE A 430 11.13 19.52 -17.03
N VAL A 431 9.87 19.37 -17.44
CA VAL A 431 8.69 19.93 -16.77
C VAL A 431 8.07 18.83 -15.91
N ASP A 432 7.91 19.11 -14.62
CA ASP A 432 7.14 18.25 -13.71
C ASP A 432 5.65 18.57 -13.84
N ARG A 433 4.83 17.57 -14.13
CA ARG A 433 3.37 17.70 -14.27
C ARG A 433 2.68 16.77 -13.28
N PRO A 434 2.61 17.13 -11.98
CA PRO A 434 2.07 16.26 -10.94
C PRO A 434 0.61 15.87 -11.20
N TYR A 435 -0.22 16.80 -11.65
CA TYR A 435 -1.62 16.53 -12.02
C TYR A 435 -1.75 15.47 -13.13
N GLU A 436 -0.85 15.49 -14.12
CA GLU A 436 -0.84 14.50 -15.20
C GLU A 436 -0.07 13.23 -14.83
N GLN A 437 0.53 13.19 -13.63
CA GLN A 437 1.38 12.10 -13.12
C GLN A 437 2.50 11.72 -14.08
N ARG A 438 3.10 12.71 -14.75
CA ARG A 438 4.18 12.50 -15.72
C ARG A 438 5.18 13.64 -15.72
N ARG A 439 6.33 13.37 -16.34
CA ARG A 439 7.33 14.38 -16.68
C ARG A 439 7.41 14.51 -18.19
N THR A 440 7.54 15.73 -18.68
CA THR A 440 7.65 16.00 -20.12
C THR A 440 8.88 16.86 -20.39
N PRO A 441 9.58 16.69 -21.52
CA PRO A 441 10.70 17.57 -21.84
C PRO A 441 10.25 19.02 -21.99
N LEU A 442 11.00 19.96 -21.41
CA LEU A 442 10.84 21.39 -21.65
C LEU A 442 11.45 21.70 -23.01
N SER A 443 10.60 21.81 -24.02
CA SER A 443 11.02 22.14 -25.39
C SER A 443 10.83 23.61 -25.69
N VAL A 444 11.85 24.24 -26.27
CA VAL A 444 11.82 25.61 -26.76
C VAL A 444 11.62 25.56 -28.27
N ASP A 445 10.53 26.14 -28.76
CA ASP A 445 10.26 26.26 -30.18
C ASP A 445 10.68 27.64 -30.69
N LEU A 446 11.70 27.69 -31.55
CA LEU A 446 12.26 28.94 -32.09
C LEU A 446 11.75 29.27 -33.49
N ARG A 447 10.62 28.68 -33.89
CA ARG A 447 10.01 28.96 -35.19
C ARG A 447 9.29 30.32 -35.20
N ALA A 448 9.50 31.07 -36.28
CA ALA A 448 8.73 32.27 -36.62
C ALA A 448 8.50 33.22 -35.43
N ALA A 449 7.24 33.44 -35.04
CA ALA A 449 6.86 34.40 -34.01
C ALA A 449 7.33 34.03 -32.59
N ALA A 450 7.67 32.76 -32.34
CA ALA A 450 8.19 32.28 -31.05
C ALA A 450 9.74 32.29 -30.98
N GLY A 451 10.43 32.79 -32.01
CA GLY A 451 11.89 32.76 -32.12
C GLY A 451 12.66 33.55 -31.06
N ASN A 452 12.01 34.47 -30.34
CA ASN A 452 12.65 35.31 -29.34
C ASN A 452 12.52 34.69 -27.95
N VAL A 453 13.65 34.40 -27.30
CA VAL A 453 13.70 33.83 -25.94
C VAL A 453 14.22 34.87 -24.95
N ALA A 454 13.51 35.03 -23.83
CA ALA A 454 13.97 35.82 -22.69
C ALA A 454 14.13 34.92 -21.46
N VAL A 455 15.28 35.01 -20.78
CA VAL A 455 15.55 34.28 -19.52
C VAL A 455 15.73 35.30 -18.40
N VAL A 456 14.82 35.28 -17.42
CA VAL A 456 14.78 36.22 -16.31
C VAL A 456 14.90 35.46 -14.99
N GLY A 457 15.63 36.02 -14.03
CA GLY A 457 15.81 35.40 -12.71
C GLY A 457 16.75 36.19 -11.80
N ALA A 458 16.64 35.95 -10.49
CA ALA A 458 17.48 36.56 -9.45
C ALA A 458 18.98 36.26 -9.64
N PRO A 459 19.92 36.96 -8.97
CA PRO A 459 21.33 36.58 -8.96
C PRO A 459 21.52 35.09 -8.62
N GLN A 460 22.46 34.41 -9.30
CA GLN A 460 22.77 32.99 -9.11
C GLN A 460 21.62 31.97 -9.35
N SER A 461 20.50 32.39 -9.95
CA SER A 461 19.36 31.51 -10.30
C SER A 461 19.58 30.58 -11.52
N GLY A 462 20.78 30.59 -12.13
CA GLY A 462 21.08 29.73 -13.27
C GLY A 462 20.82 30.33 -14.66
N LYS A 463 20.53 31.63 -14.80
CA LYS A 463 20.30 32.31 -16.11
C LYS A 463 21.35 31.98 -17.17
N SER A 464 22.64 32.17 -16.85
CA SER A 464 23.73 31.89 -17.78
C SER A 464 23.84 30.41 -18.11
N THR A 465 23.51 29.53 -17.17
CA THR A 465 23.43 28.08 -17.40
C THR A 465 22.32 27.74 -18.38
N THR A 466 21.12 28.31 -18.23
CA THR A 466 20.01 28.11 -19.18
C THR A 466 20.38 28.52 -20.59
N LEU A 467 21.03 29.68 -20.77
CA LEU A 467 21.49 30.13 -22.09
C LEU A 467 22.52 29.18 -22.70
N ARG A 468 23.50 28.71 -21.91
CA ARG A 468 24.46 27.69 -22.36
C ARG A 468 23.75 26.41 -22.79
N THR A 469 22.80 25.92 -21.99
CA THR A 469 22.04 24.70 -22.30
C THR A 469 21.28 24.85 -23.61
N LEU A 470 20.63 25.99 -23.86
CA LEU A 470 19.93 26.26 -25.11
C LEU A 470 20.87 26.25 -26.32
N VAL A 471 22.00 26.97 -26.23
CA VAL A 471 23.00 27.01 -27.32
C VAL A 471 23.59 25.62 -27.56
N MET A 472 23.95 24.90 -26.51
CA MET A 472 24.50 23.54 -26.61
C MET A 472 23.47 22.56 -27.19
N ALA A 473 22.19 22.67 -26.82
CA ALA A 473 21.13 21.83 -27.36
C ALA A 473 20.95 22.06 -28.87
N LEU A 474 20.95 23.32 -29.30
CA LEU A 474 20.90 23.68 -30.73
C LEU A 474 22.14 23.19 -31.48
N ALA A 475 23.34 23.41 -30.94
CA ALA A 475 24.59 22.97 -31.56
C ALA A 475 24.71 21.43 -31.65
N ALA A 476 24.15 20.69 -30.69
CA ALA A 476 24.15 19.23 -30.69
C ALA A 476 23.16 18.61 -31.70
N THR A 477 22.10 19.35 -32.06
CA THR A 477 20.99 18.84 -32.87
C THR A 477 20.95 19.40 -34.30
N HIS A 478 21.58 20.56 -34.53
CA HIS A 478 21.55 21.28 -35.81
C HIS A 478 22.93 21.42 -36.44
N ASP A 479 22.95 21.56 -37.77
CA ASP A 479 24.17 21.83 -38.52
C ASP A 479 24.62 23.30 -38.32
N PRO A 480 25.92 23.59 -38.16
CA PRO A 480 26.44 24.96 -38.05
C PRO A 480 26.10 25.89 -39.23
N ARG A 481 25.71 25.33 -40.39
CA ARG A 481 25.19 26.11 -41.52
C ARG A 481 23.78 26.64 -41.29
N ARG A 482 23.00 26.00 -40.40
CA ARG A 482 21.61 26.36 -40.11
C ARG A 482 21.46 27.26 -38.89
N VAL A 483 22.36 27.16 -37.92
CA VAL A 483 22.34 27.94 -36.68
C VAL A 483 23.70 28.56 -36.42
N GLN A 484 23.73 29.86 -36.16
CA GLN A 484 24.91 30.60 -35.74
C GLN A 484 24.61 31.36 -34.46
N PHE A 485 25.61 31.47 -33.58
CA PHE A 485 25.46 32.08 -32.27
C PHE A 485 26.39 33.28 -32.14
N TYR A 486 25.80 34.44 -31.83
CA TYR A 486 26.52 35.65 -31.47
C TYR A 486 26.18 36.00 -30.03
N CYS A 487 27.13 35.80 -29.11
CA CYS A 487 26.91 35.99 -27.68
C CYS A 487 27.54 37.31 -27.21
N LEU A 488 26.73 38.16 -26.58
CA LEU A 488 27.19 39.36 -25.88
C LEU A 488 27.08 39.12 -24.37
N ASP A 489 28.21 38.82 -23.72
CA ASP A 489 28.25 38.50 -22.30
C ASP A 489 28.58 39.73 -21.45
N PHE A 490 27.57 40.27 -20.78
CA PHE A 490 27.71 41.36 -19.80
C PHE A 490 27.63 40.86 -18.34
N GLY A 491 27.67 39.54 -18.12
CA GLY A 491 27.24 38.89 -16.88
C GLY A 491 28.28 37.98 -16.21
N GLY A 492 29.58 38.19 -16.48
CA GLY A 492 30.66 37.50 -15.77
C GLY A 492 31.45 36.46 -16.58
N GLY A 493 31.39 36.50 -17.92
CA GLY A 493 32.25 35.66 -18.79
C GLY A 493 31.82 34.21 -18.89
N ALA A 494 30.62 33.90 -18.42
CA ALA A 494 30.05 32.57 -18.41
C ALA A 494 29.93 31.95 -19.81
N LEU A 495 29.75 32.76 -20.86
CA LEU A 495 29.54 32.28 -22.23
C LEU A 495 30.85 32.07 -23.02
N ALA A 496 32.01 32.41 -22.44
CA ALA A 496 33.30 32.35 -23.13
C ALA A 496 33.66 30.96 -23.68
N PHE A 497 33.26 29.89 -22.99
CA PHE A 497 33.51 28.50 -23.43
C PHE A 497 32.85 28.16 -24.78
N LEU A 498 31.76 28.83 -25.14
CA LEU A 498 31.04 28.60 -26.39
C LEU A 498 31.84 29.00 -27.63
N HIS A 499 32.95 29.74 -27.47
CA HIS A 499 33.84 30.08 -28.58
C HIS A 499 34.49 28.84 -29.22
N SER A 500 34.57 27.73 -28.50
CA SER A 500 35.12 26.47 -29.00
C SER A 500 34.15 25.66 -29.87
N LEU A 501 32.89 26.10 -29.99
CA LEU A 501 31.90 25.41 -30.84
C LEU A 501 32.25 25.57 -32.33
N PRO A 502 32.06 24.52 -33.15
CA PRO A 502 32.36 24.57 -34.57
C PRO A 502 31.48 25.62 -35.25
N THR A 503 32.09 26.72 -35.68
CA THR A 503 31.47 27.72 -36.54
C THR A 503 31.64 27.31 -38.00
N TRP A 504 30.62 27.56 -38.82
CA TRP A 504 30.79 27.46 -40.26
C TRP A 504 31.63 28.64 -40.74
N GLU A 505 32.88 28.37 -41.11
CA GLU A 505 33.67 29.28 -41.95
C GLU A 505 33.41 28.92 -43.43
N PRO A 506 33.15 29.92 -44.28
CA PRO A 506 32.69 29.73 -45.67
C PRO A 506 33.71 29.03 -46.58
#